data_AF-A0A0D2VNN3-F1
#
_entry.id   AF-A0A0D2VNN3-F1
#
_cell.length_a   1.000
_cell.length_b   1.000
_cell.length_c   1.000
_cell.angle_alpha   90.00
_cell.angle_beta   90.00
_cell.angle_gamma   90.00
#
_symmetry.space_group_name_H-M   'P 1'
#
loop_
_entity.id
_entity.type
_entity.pdbx_description
1 polymer ?
#
loop_
_entity_poly.entity_id
_entity_poly.type
_entity_poly.pdbx_seq_one_letter_code
_entity_poly.pdbx_strand_id
1 'polypeptide(L)'
;MLSDDMPSTSAASGILRSYEDECKYIERVSPTQFRIKKGFVHNMKVDGCFYVNQHLQELMFDELQQFSDSRGVGGFLPAVKQIANVAALPGIVGRSIGLPDIHSGYGFAIGNMAAFDMNDPEAIVSPGGVGFDINCGVRLIRTNLTEKEVGPVKEELAQALFDHIPVGVGSKGVIPMTMHNLEEALEMGMDWSLREGYAWAEDKEHCEEYGRMLQANPAMVSQRAKKRGLPQLGTLGAGNHYCEIQVVDEIYDAHAARKMGIDQKGQVCIMVHSGSRGLGHQVATDSLVSMEKAMRRDGIEVNDRQLACARIQSKEGQHYLQGMAAAANYAWVNRSSMTFLTRQAFAKIFNSTPDDLDMHVIYDVSHNIAKVEEHMVDGKLKQLE
;
A
#
# COMPACT_ATOMS: atom_id res chain seq x y z
N MET A 1 19.99 -3.26 20.36
CA MET A 1 20.18 -4.69 20.66
C MET A 1 18.80 -5.33 20.74
N LEU A 2 18.25 -5.69 19.59
CA LEU A 2 17.14 -6.64 19.49
C LEU A 2 17.75 -7.83 18.75
N SER A 3 17.69 -8.98 19.41
CA SER A 3 18.30 -10.24 19.04
C SER A 3 17.65 -10.85 17.79
N ASP A 4 18.50 -11.51 17.01
CA ASP A 4 18.22 -12.36 15.86
C ASP A 4 17.33 -13.57 16.22
N ASP A 5 16.03 -13.35 16.42
CA ASP A 5 15.06 -14.45 16.44
C ASP A 5 14.06 -14.25 15.29
N MET A 6 14.53 -14.56 14.07
CA MET A 6 13.63 -14.89 12.97
C MET A 6 12.91 -16.20 13.32
N PRO A 7 11.56 -16.23 13.40
CA PRO A 7 10.86 -17.46 13.69
C PRO A 7 11.07 -18.43 12.52
N SER A 8 11.55 -19.63 12.86
CA SER A 8 11.71 -20.74 11.92
C SER A 8 10.43 -20.98 11.12
N THR A 9 10.55 -20.95 9.80
CA THR A 9 9.50 -21.33 8.85
C THR A 9 9.02 -22.74 9.18
N SER A 10 7.83 -22.86 9.77
CA SER A 10 7.17 -24.15 9.90
C SER A 10 6.79 -24.61 8.50
N ALA A 11 7.52 -25.58 7.97
CA ALA A 11 7.22 -26.22 6.70
C ALA A 11 5.76 -26.67 6.69
N ALA A 12 4.93 -26.01 5.88
CA ALA A 12 3.59 -26.50 5.57
C ALA A 12 3.72 -27.88 4.92
N SER A 13 2.83 -28.79 5.30
CA SER A 13 2.80 -30.22 4.99
C SER A 13 2.52 -30.57 3.52
N GLY A 14 3.12 -29.83 2.58
CA GLY A 14 3.13 -30.15 1.16
C GLY A 14 4.37 -30.97 0.78
N ILE A 15 4.22 -31.90 -0.16
CA ILE A 15 5.33 -32.60 -0.79
C ILE A 15 6.24 -31.54 -1.43
N LEU A 16 7.48 -31.38 -0.95
CA LEU A 16 8.48 -30.53 -1.59
C LEU A 16 8.81 -31.11 -2.96
N ARG A 17 8.43 -30.40 -4.02
CA ARG A 17 8.69 -30.80 -5.42
C ARG A 17 10.01 -30.23 -5.92
N SER A 18 10.62 -30.89 -6.89
CA SER A 18 11.78 -30.34 -7.60
C SER A 18 11.37 -29.10 -8.40
N TYR A 19 12.34 -28.28 -8.78
CA TYR A 19 12.10 -27.10 -9.60
C TYR A 19 11.39 -27.46 -10.92
N GLU A 20 11.81 -28.56 -11.59
CA GLU A 20 11.18 -29.01 -12.83
C GLU A 20 9.71 -29.43 -12.62
N ASP A 21 9.41 -30.05 -11.49
CA ASP A 21 8.04 -30.44 -11.13
C ASP A 21 7.17 -29.22 -10.79
N GLU A 22 7.71 -28.19 -10.15
CA GLU A 22 7.04 -26.91 -9.93
C GLU A 22 6.73 -26.22 -11.27
N CYS A 23 7.72 -26.14 -12.18
CA CYS A 23 7.56 -25.52 -13.50
C CYS A 23 6.48 -26.16 -14.37
N LYS A 24 6.12 -27.44 -14.18
CA LYS A 24 5.03 -28.10 -14.93
C LYS A 24 3.66 -27.42 -14.73
N TYR A 25 3.48 -26.69 -13.64
CA TYR A 25 2.25 -25.95 -13.34
C TYR A 25 2.28 -24.50 -13.83
N ILE A 26 3.43 -24.01 -14.30
CA ILE A 26 3.60 -22.64 -14.76
C ILE A 26 3.62 -22.64 -16.28
N GLU A 27 2.68 -21.90 -16.88
CA GLU A 27 2.54 -21.83 -18.33
C GLU A 27 2.66 -20.39 -18.81
N ARG A 28 3.50 -20.14 -19.80
CA ARG A 28 3.55 -18.85 -20.49
C ARG A 28 2.32 -18.70 -21.38
N VAL A 29 1.49 -17.70 -21.10
CA VAL A 29 0.25 -17.41 -21.85
C VAL A 29 0.51 -16.36 -22.93
N SER A 30 1.38 -15.39 -22.67
CA SER A 30 1.76 -14.33 -23.62
C SER A 30 3.22 -13.93 -23.43
N PRO A 31 3.77 -13.01 -24.25
CA PRO A 31 5.12 -12.50 -24.05
C PRO A 31 5.39 -11.94 -22.65
N THR A 32 4.36 -11.45 -21.96
CA THR A 32 4.45 -10.81 -20.65
C THR A 32 3.61 -11.46 -19.57
N GLN A 33 2.97 -12.62 -19.83
CA GLN A 33 2.05 -13.23 -18.88
C GLN A 33 2.32 -14.71 -18.68
N PHE A 34 2.33 -15.11 -17.40
CA PHE A 34 2.40 -16.49 -16.97
C PHE A 34 1.17 -16.86 -16.13
N ARG A 35 0.71 -18.09 -16.27
CA ARG A 35 -0.38 -18.70 -15.50
C ARG A 35 0.18 -19.77 -14.58
N ILE A 36 -0.24 -19.73 -13.32
CA ILE A 36 0.02 -20.75 -12.31
C ILE A 36 -1.25 -21.60 -12.19
N LYS A 37 -1.18 -22.84 -12.67
CA LYS A 37 -2.34 -23.75 -12.70
C LYS A 37 -2.71 -24.22 -11.29
N LYS A 38 -4.01 -24.41 -11.05
CA LYS A 38 -4.51 -25.14 -9.87
C LYS A 38 -3.73 -26.44 -9.64
N GLY A 39 -3.46 -26.73 -8.37
CA GLY A 39 -2.62 -27.85 -7.95
C GLY A 39 -1.13 -27.51 -7.83
N PHE A 40 -0.73 -26.27 -8.14
CA PHE A 40 0.61 -25.80 -7.79
C PHE A 40 0.81 -25.76 -6.27
N VAL A 41 -0.16 -25.32 -5.50
CA VAL A 41 -0.17 -25.59 -4.05
C VAL A 41 -1.41 -26.38 -3.70
N HIS A 42 -1.46 -26.90 -2.48
CA HIS A 42 -2.67 -27.53 -1.96
C HIS A 42 -3.84 -26.53 -2.04
N ASN A 43 -5.09 -27.02 -1.99
CA ASN A 43 -6.33 -26.26 -1.86
C ASN A 43 -6.59 -25.02 -2.77
N MET A 44 -5.82 -24.81 -3.85
CA MET A 44 -6.05 -23.72 -4.82
C MET A 44 -7.50 -23.70 -5.31
N LYS A 45 -8.18 -22.57 -5.12
CA LYS A 45 -9.57 -22.32 -5.53
C LYS A 45 -9.66 -21.73 -6.93
N VAL A 46 -8.69 -20.90 -7.30
CA VAL A 46 -8.54 -20.26 -8.62
C VAL A 46 -7.14 -20.49 -9.18
N ASP A 47 -6.92 -20.16 -10.46
CA ASP A 47 -5.56 -20.08 -11.01
C ASP A 47 -4.87 -18.82 -10.49
N GLY A 48 -3.54 -18.85 -10.41
CA GLY A 48 -2.72 -17.64 -10.27
C GLY A 48 -2.26 -17.13 -11.64
N CYS A 49 -1.88 -15.86 -11.74
CA CYS A 49 -1.10 -15.36 -12.86
C CYS A 49 -0.15 -14.26 -12.42
N PHE A 50 0.93 -14.07 -13.17
CA PHE A 50 1.84 -12.93 -12.97
C PHE A 50 2.27 -12.36 -14.32
N TYR A 51 2.59 -11.06 -14.31
CA TYR A 51 2.97 -10.33 -15.51
C TYR A 51 4.43 -9.91 -15.45
N VAL A 52 5.30 -10.50 -16.27
CA VAL A 52 6.73 -10.15 -16.30
C VAL A 52 7.25 -10.25 -17.72
N ASN A 53 8.16 -9.35 -18.11
CA ASN A 53 8.87 -9.44 -19.39
C ASN A 53 10.00 -10.48 -19.33
N GLN A 54 10.76 -10.63 -20.41
CA GLN A 54 11.87 -11.59 -20.47
C GLN A 54 12.97 -11.33 -19.44
N HIS A 55 13.19 -10.08 -19.03
CA HIS A 55 14.22 -9.74 -18.05
C HIS A 55 13.75 -10.04 -16.62
N LEU A 56 12.52 -9.63 -16.28
CA LEU A 56 11.94 -9.82 -14.96
C LEU A 56 11.56 -11.27 -14.67
N GLN A 57 11.27 -12.08 -15.70
CA GLN A 57 10.96 -13.50 -15.49
C GLN A 57 12.14 -14.25 -14.83
N GLU A 58 13.38 -13.89 -15.15
CA GLU A 58 14.57 -14.57 -14.63
C GLU A 58 14.58 -14.51 -13.10
N LEU A 59 14.27 -13.33 -12.54
CA LEU A 59 14.16 -13.12 -11.08
C LEU A 59 13.10 -14.03 -10.43
N MET A 60 11.94 -14.22 -11.09
CA MET A 60 10.85 -15.05 -10.58
C MET A 60 11.21 -16.54 -10.55
N PHE A 61 11.89 -17.01 -11.60
CA PHE A 61 12.26 -18.43 -11.71
C PHE A 61 13.50 -18.77 -10.88
N ASP A 62 14.45 -17.84 -10.75
CA ASP A 62 15.63 -17.99 -9.89
C ASP A 62 15.22 -18.12 -8.41
N GLU A 63 14.28 -17.29 -7.95
CA GLU A 63 13.74 -17.38 -6.58
C GLU A 63 13.06 -18.74 -6.33
N LEU A 64 12.26 -19.20 -7.29
CA LEU A 64 11.60 -20.51 -7.21
C LEU A 64 12.61 -21.67 -7.22
N GLN A 65 13.64 -21.59 -8.06
CA GLN A 65 14.69 -22.60 -8.14
C GLN A 65 15.48 -22.67 -6.83
N GLN A 66 15.92 -21.53 -6.30
CA GLN A 66 16.65 -21.46 -5.03
C GLN A 66 15.86 -22.10 -3.88
N PHE A 67 14.55 -21.83 -3.81
CA PHE A 67 13.68 -22.45 -2.80
C PHE A 67 13.54 -23.97 -2.98
N SER A 68 13.39 -24.44 -4.21
CA SER A 68 13.33 -25.88 -4.50
C SER A 68 14.64 -26.59 -4.16
N ASP A 69 15.78 -25.99 -4.49
CA ASP A 69 17.12 -26.54 -4.24
C ASP A 69 17.46 -26.58 -2.75
N SER A 70 17.07 -25.53 -2.01
CA SER A 70 17.24 -25.49 -0.55
C SER A 70 16.24 -26.38 0.19
N ARG A 71 15.31 -27.04 -0.52
CA ARG A 71 14.18 -27.79 0.05
C ARG A 71 13.36 -26.94 1.03
N GLY A 72 13.24 -25.64 0.74
CA GLY A 72 12.56 -24.66 1.59
C GLY A 72 13.29 -24.34 2.90
N VAL A 73 14.57 -24.67 3.03
CA VAL A 73 15.39 -24.36 4.21
C VAL A 73 16.20 -23.09 3.96
N GLY A 74 15.85 -22.01 4.66
CA GLY A 74 16.50 -20.71 4.54
C GLY A 74 15.95 -19.91 3.36
N GLY A 75 15.64 -18.63 3.60
CA GLY A 75 15.04 -17.71 2.63
C GLY A 75 13.54 -17.48 2.83
N PHE A 76 13.00 -16.54 2.04
CA PHE A 76 11.57 -16.24 1.99
C PHE A 76 10.83 -17.22 1.07
N LEU A 77 9.52 -17.35 1.25
CA LEU A 77 8.70 -18.14 0.35
C LEU A 77 8.59 -17.40 -1.01
N PRO A 78 8.97 -18.03 -2.15
CA PRO A 78 8.98 -17.34 -3.43
C PRO A 78 7.66 -16.68 -3.79
N ALA A 79 7.72 -15.55 -4.47
CA ALA A 79 6.56 -14.79 -4.91
C ALA A 79 5.57 -15.66 -5.70
N VAL A 80 6.07 -16.53 -6.59
CA VAL A 80 5.23 -17.49 -7.35
C VAL A 80 4.41 -18.40 -6.42
N LYS A 81 5.01 -18.87 -5.31
CA LYS A 81 4.31 -19.69 -4.31
C LYS A 81 3.35 -18.85 -3.48
N GLN A 82 3.68 -17.60 -3.14
CA GLN A 82 2.79 -16.69 -2.44
C GLN A 82 1.52 -16.38 -3.26
N ILE A 83 1.66 -16.08 -4.57
CA ILE A 83 0.51 -15.90 -5.48
C ILE A 83 -0.41 -17.12 -5.43
N ALA A 84 0.16 -18.32 -5.47
CA ALA A 84 -0.60 -19.56 -5.46
C ALA A 84 -1.25 -19.84 -4.09
N ASN A 85 -0.60 -19.48 -2.99
CA ASN A 85 -1.19 -19.58 -1.66
C ASN A 85 -2.38 -18.64 -1.50
N VAL A 86 -2.28 -17.42 -2.04
CA VAL A 86 -3.41 -16.48 -2.12
C VAL A 86 -4.54 -17.05 -2.97
N ALA A 87 -4.22 -17.71 -4.09
CA ALA A 87 -5.20 -18.41 -4.93
C ALA A 87 -5.92 -19.57 -4.23
N ALA A 88 -5.47 -19.99 -3.05
CA ALA A 88 -6.10 -21.01 -2.22
C ALA A 88 -7.03 -20.44 -1.13
N LEU A 89 -7.06 -19.12 -0.95
CA LEU A 89 -7.87 -18.49 0.10
C LEU A 89 -9.38 -18.65 -0.18
N PRO A 90 -10.21 -18.86 0.86
CA PRO A 90 -11.65 -18.97 0.72
C PRO A 90 -12.30 -17.70 0.15
N GLY A 91 -13.25 -17.88 -0.77
CA GLY A 91 -14.01 -16.79 -1.40
C GLY A 91 -13.26 -15.92 -2.41
N ILE A 92 -12.01 -16.27 -2.77
CA ILE A 92 -11.28 -15.56 -3.82
C ILE A 92 -12.00 -15.70 -5.17
N VAL A 93 -12.07 -14.58 -5.91
CA VAL A 93 -12.75 -14.45 -7.19
C VAL A 93 -11.74 -14.26 -8.32
N GLY A 94 -12.00 -14.87 -9.47
CA GLY A 94 -11.18 -14.69 -10.67
C GLY A 94 -9.81 -15.38 -10.55
N ARG A 95 -8.77 -14.64 -10.16
CA ARG A 95 -7.38 -15.10 -10.08
C ARG A 95 -6.64 -14.35 -8.98
N SER A 96 -5.59 -14.97 -8.44
CA SER A 96 -4.54 -14.23 -7.72
C SER A 96 -3.54 -13.68 -8.73
N ILE A 97 -3.29 -12.37 -8.69
CA ILE A 97 -2.58 -11.65 -9.75
C ILE A 97 -1.30 -11.01 -9.20
N GLY A 98 -0.15 -11.34 -9.78
CA GLY A 98 1.12 -10.65 -9.57
C GLY A 98 1.41 -9.60 -10.63
N LEU A 99 1.64 -8.36 -10.21
CA LEU A 99 2.08 -7.26 -11.06
C LEU A 99 3.57 -7.37 -11.42
N PRO A 100 4.09 -6.57 -12.38
CA PRO A 100 5.48 -6.71 -12.85
C PRO A 100 6.59 -6.45 -11.85
N ASP A 101 6.29 -5.75 -10.77
CA ASP A 101 7.20 -5.48 -9.65
C ASP A 101 7.07 -6.50 -8.51
N ILE A 102 6.38 -7.62 -8.75
CA ILE A 102 6.09 -8.60 -7.71
C ILE A 102 7.35 -9.22 -7.10
N HIS A 103 7.36 -9.33 -5.77
CA HIS A 103 8.43 -9.97 -5.01
C HIS A 103 7.93 -10.48 -3.66
N SER A 104 8.71 -11.35 -3.02
CA SER A 104 8.37 -11.96 -1.73
C SER A 104 7.93 -10.93 -0.67
N GLY A 105 6.76 -11.16 -0.07
CA GLY A 105 6.17 -10.33 0.97
C GLY A 105 5.80 -11.13 2.24
N TYR A 106 4.86 -10.61 3.03
CA TYR A 106 4.33 -11.27 4.24
C TYR A 106 2.99 -11.93 3.94
N GLY A 107 3.00 -13.25 3.71
CA GLY A 107 1.82 -14.01 3.28
C GLY A 107 1.46 -13.76 1.82
N PHE A 108 1.01 -12.55 1.50
CA PHE A 108 0.89 -12.07 0.11
C PHE A 108 2.25 -11.55 -0.36
N ALA A 109 2.54 -11.73 -1.64
CA ALA A 109 3.67 -11.06 -2.28
C ALA A 109 3.37 -9.56 -2.43
N ILE A 110 4.40 -8.71 -2.35
CA ILE A 110 4.25 -7.29 -2.68
C ILE A 110 3.97 -7.21 -4.18
N GLY A 111 2.99 -6.40 -4.60
CA GLY A 111 2.50 -6.38 -5.99
C GLY A 111 1.50 -7.50 -6.31
N ASN A 112 1.01 -8.25 -5.32
CA ASN A 112 -0.06 -9.23 -5.49
C ASN A 112 -1.43 -8.60 -5.22
N MET A 113 -2.33 -8.69 -6.20
CA MET A 113 -3.74 -8.35 -6.06
C MET A 113 -4.61 -9.62 -6.00
N ALA A 114 -5.63 -9.59 -5.16
CA ALA A 114 -6.70 -10.58 -5.09
C ALA A 114 -8.01 -9.86 -4.78
N ALA A 115 -9.12 -10.48 -5.17
CA ALA A 115 -10.45 -9.94 -4.92
C ALA A 115 -11.33 -11.01 -4.27
N PHE A 116 -12.12 -10.64 -3.27
CA PHE A 116 -12.97 -11.54 -2.50
C PHE A 116 -14.44 -11.10 -2.56
N ASP A 117 -15.38 -12.03 -2.77
CA ASP A 117 -16.80 -11.67 -2.91
C ASP A 117 -17.41 -11.29 -1.55
N MET A 118 -17.84 -10.03 -1.41
CA MET A 118 -18.42 -9.52 -0.16
C MET A 118 -19.69 -10.28 0.28
N ASN A 119 -20.37 -10.94 -0.66
CA ASN A 119 -21.59 -11.71 -0.40
C ASN A 119 -21.32 -13.20 -0.16
N ASP A 120 -20.10 -13.68 -0.39
CA ASP A 120 -19.73 -15.06 -0.06
C ASP A 120 -19.45 -15.15 1.45
N PRO A 121 -20.23 -15.92 2.24
CA PRO A 121 -19.98 -16.07 3.67
C PRO A 121 -18.61 -16.68 3.98
N GLU A 122 -18.00 -17.34 2.99
CA GLU A 122 -16.67 -17.91 3.08
C GLU A 122 -15.56 -16.90 2.73
N ALA A 123 -15.87 -15.74 2.16
CA ALA A 123 -14.86 -14.76 1.80
C ALA A 123 -14.13 -14.21 3.04
N ILE A 124 -12.82 -13.99 2.88
CA ILE A 124 -11.90 -13.58 3.94
C ILE A 124 -11.30 -12.21 3.65
N VAL A 125 -10.91 -11.53 4.71
CA VAL A 125 -10.01 -10.37 4.67
C VAL A 125 -8.70 -10.73 5.38
N SER A 126 -7.56 -10.31 4.83
CA SER A 126 -6.24 -10.57 5.40
C SER A 126 -5.39 -9.30 5.49
N PRO A 127 -4.87 -8.94 6.68
CA PRO A 127 -3.91 -7.86 6.84
C PRO A 127 -2.63 -8.05 6.03
N GLY A 128 -2.24 -9.30 5.77
CA GLY A 128 -1.09 -9.61 4.91
C GLY A 128 -1.30 -9.20 3.45
N GLY A 129 -2.56 -9.21 2.97
CA GLY A 129 -2.92 -8.77 1.62
C GLY A 129 -2.95 -7.25 1.44
N VAL A 130 -3.08 -6.50 2.52
CA VAL A 130 -3.01 -5.03 2.52
C VAL A 130 -1.60 -4.54 2.79
N GLY A 131 -0.88 -5.22 3.69
CA GLY A 131 0.43 -4.81 4.17
C GLY A 131 0.39 -4.03 5.48
N PHE A 132 1.55 -3.94 6.14
CA PHE A 132 1.66 -3.30 7.46
C PHE A 132 1.55 -1.78 7.39
N ASP A 133 2.14 -1.13 6.39
CA ASP A 133 1.96 0.31 6.19
C ASP A 133 0.68 0.55 5.39
N ILE A 134 -0.45 0.46 6.10
CA ILE A 134 -1.80 0.65 5.55
C ILE A 134 -1.87 2.03 4.90
N ASN A 135 -2.39 2.08 3.68
CA ASN A 135 -2.43 3.26 2.83
C ASN A 135 -1.07 3.96 2.70
N CYS A 136 0.03 3.20 2.65
CA CYS A 136 1.21 3.70 1.96
C CYS A 136 0.80 4.07 0.54
N GLY A 137 1.28 5.21 0.06
CA GLY A 137 0.79 5.77 -1.18
C GLY A 137 1.60 6.99 -1.60
N VAL A 138 1.28 7.47 -2.79
CA VAL A 138 2.01 8.52 -3.48
C VAL A 138 1.07 9.67 -3.80
N ARG A 139 1.51 10.88 -3.51
CA ARG A 139 0.86 12.12 -3.93
C ARG A 139 1.80 12.91 -4.83
N LEU A 140 1.29 13.37 -5.96
CA LEU A 140 2.03 14.23 -6.89
C LEU A 140 1.47 15.66 -6.86
N ILE A 141 2.35 16.64 -6.71
CA ILE A 141 2.04 18.07 -6.70
C ILE A 141 2.75 18.68 -7.91
N ARG A 142 2.03 19.45 -8.73
CA ARG A 142 2.63 20.20 -9.84
C ARG A 142 3.06 21.59 -9.41
N THR A 143 3.86 22.25 -10.23
CA THR A 143 4.15 23.68 -10.12
C THR A 143 4.16 24.29 -11.52
N ASN A 144 4.10 25.61 -11.62
CA ASN A 144 4.39 26.33 -12.87
C ASN A 144 5.90 26.58 -13.09
N LEU A 145 6.77 26.09 -12.18
CA LEU A 145 8.21 26.27 -12.25
C LEU A 145 8.86 25.29 -13.24
N THR A 146 10.01 25.71 -13.75
CA THR A 146 10.89 24.92 -14.62
C THR A 146 12.20 24.55 -13.93
N GLU A 147 12.88 23.53 -14.44
CA GLU A 147 14.20 23.12 -13.98
C GLU A 147 15.20 24.29 -13.98
N LYS A 148 15.10 25.21 -14.95
CA LYS A 148 15.97 26.39 -15.03
C LYS A 148 15.76 27.37 -13.88
N GLU A 149 14.54 27.47 -13.37
CA GLU A 149 14.18 28.35 -12.25
C GLU A 149 14.53 27.71 -10.90
N VAL A 150 14.37 26.39 -10.79
CA VAL A 150 14.70 25.66 -9.54
C VAL A 150 16.19 25.35 -9.43
N GLY A 151 16.88 25.12 -10.55
CA GLY A 151 18.28 24.72 -10.60
C GLY A 151 19.23 25.57 -9.74
N PRO A 152 19.15 26.92 -9.77
CA PRO A 152 19.98 27.80 -8.94
C PRO A 152 19.74 27.67 -7.43
N VAL A 153 18.54 27.27 -7.00
CA VAL A 153 18.13 27.22 -5.58
C VAL A 153 17.88 25.79 -5.08
N LYS A 154 18.21 24.77 -5.87
CA LYS A 154 17.83 23.37 -5.60
C LYS A 154 18.32 22.85 -4.24
N GLU A 155 19.51 23.25 -3.80
CA GLU A 155 20.08 22.82 -2.52
C GLU A 155 19.37 23.50 -1.35
N GLU A 156 19.10 24.80 -1.47
CA GLU A 156 18.35 25.58 -0.49
C GLU A 156 16.90 25.09 -0.38
N LEU A 157 16.29 24.74 -1.51
CA LEU A 157 14.93 24.19 -1.57
C LEU A 157 14.85 22.79 -0.96
N ALA A 158 15.81 21.91 -1.26
CA ALA A 158 15.91 20.59 -0.63
C ALA A 158 16.10 20.71 0.89
N GLN A 159 16.97 21.62 1.34
CA GLN A 159 17.16 21.89 2.76
C GLN A 159 15.88 22.48 3.39
N ALA A 160 15.18 23.39 2.71
CA ALA A 160 13.93 23.93 3.20
C ALA A 160 12.85 22.84 3.35
N LEU A 161 12.73 21.91 2.40
CA LEU A 161 11.82 20.77 2.55
C LEU A 161 12.20 19.90 3.75
N PHE A 162 13.49 19.60 3.91
CA PHE A 162 13.99 18.82 5.04
C PHE A 162 13.71 19.50 6.40
N ASP A 163 13.83 20.82 6.46
CA ASP A 163 13.55 21.60 7.67
C ASP A 163 12.05 21.65 8.01
N HIS A 164 11.18 21.67 6.99
CA HIS A 164 9.73 21.76 7.19
C HIS A 164 9.06 20.40 7.40
N ILE A 165 9.57 19.33 6.77
CA ILE A 165 9.00 17.99 6.81
C ILE A 165 9.88 17.09 7.70
N PRO A 166 9.44 16.77 8.94
CA PRO A 166 10.23 15.92 9.80
C PRO A 166 10.43 14.52 9.20
N VAL A 167 11.69 14.08 9.15
CA VAL A 167 12.09 12.77 8.62
C VAL A 167 12.70 11.89 9.72
N GLY A 168 12.66 10.57 9.55
CA GLY A 168 13.35 9.61 10.42
C GLY A 168 12.46 8.90 11.45
N VAL A 169 13.00 7.81 11.99
CA VAL A 169 12.30 6.97 12.97
C VAL A 169 12.20 7.71 14.31
N GLY A 170 10.96 7.94 14.77
CA GLY A 170 10.69 8.59 16.06
C GLY A 170 10.59 10.12 15.99
N SER A 171 10.73 10.71 14.81
CA SER A 171 10.51 12.14 14.58
C SER A 171 9.07 12.54 14.88
N LYS A 172 8.90 13.79 15.33
CA LYS A 172 7.62 14.34 15.73
C LYS A 172 7.09 15.30 14.68
N GLY A 173 5.79 15.22 14.41
CA GLY A 173 5.06 16.15 13.57
C GLY A 173 5.14 17.59 14.09
N VAL A 174 5.16 18.54 13.16
CA VAL A 174 5.08 19.98 13.47
C VAL A 174 3.66 20.48 13.62
N ILE A 175 2.67 19.73 13.11
CA ILE A 175 1.25 20.05 13.28
C ILE A 175 0.82 19.69 14.71
N PRO A 176 0.31 20.65 15.49
CA PRO A 176 -0.16 20.37 16.85
C PRO A 176 -1.25 19.29 16.84
N MET A 177 -1.01 18.21 17.58
CA MET A 177 -1.90 17.05 17.59
C MET A 177 -2.20 16.62 19.02
N THR A 178 -3.46 16.74 19.41
CA THR A 178 -3.98 16.13 20.66
C THR A 178 -4.58 14.76 20.37
N MET A 179 -4.83 13.97 21.41
CA MET A 179 -5.54 12.69 21.23
C MET A 179 -6.94 12.90 20.63
N HIS A 180 -7.62 13.98 21.01
CA HIS A 180 -8.93 14.31 20.45
C HIS A 180 -8.85 14.61 18.95
N ASN A 181 -7.89 15.44 18.53
CA ASN A 181 -7.70 15.74 17.11
C ASN A 181 -7.30 14.51 16.31
N LEU A 182 -6.51 13.60 16.89
CA LEU A 182 -6.16 12.35 16.24
C LEU A 182 -7.40 11.48 16.00
N GLU A 183 -8.31 11.37 16.98
CA GLU A 183 -9.55 10.61 16.81
C GLU A 183 -10.44 11.20 15.72
N GLU A 184 -10.57 12.53 15.66
CA GLU A 184 -11.28 13.20 14.58
C GLU A 184 -10.61 12.94 13.22
N ALA A 185 -9.28 13.05 13.13
CA ALA A 185 -8.53 12.79 11.89
C ALA A 185 -8.70 11.34 11.40
N LEU A 186 -8.78 10.37 12.31
CA LEU A 186 -9.05 8.97 11.98
C LEU A 186 -10.45 8.77 11.38
N GLU A 187 -11.44 9.54 11.80
CA GLU A 187 -12.83 9.45 11.33
C GLU A 187 -13.09 10.27 10.06
N MET A 188 -12.51 11.47 10.01
CA MET A 188 -12.78 12.49 9.00
C MET A 188 -11.81 12.45 7.82
N GLY A 189 -10.64 11.81 7.95
CA GLY A 189 -9.63 11.85 6.89
C GLY A 189 -9.27 13.29 6.50
N MET A 190 -9.13 13.56 5.20
CA MET A 190 -8.81 14.91 4.71
C MET A 190 -9.86 15.99 5.05
N ASP A 191 -11.10 15.63 5.40
CA ASP A 191 -12.07 16.63 5.89
C ASP A 191 -11.57 17.31 7.17
N TRP A 192 -10.80 16.59 8.01
CA TRP A 192 -10.13 17.18 9.17
C TRP A 192 -9.06 18.17 8.73
N SER A 193 -8.19 17.78 7.79
CA SER A 193 -7.14 18.67 7.27
C SER A 193 -7.70 19.95 6.66
N LEU A 194 -8.83 19.87 5.95
CA LEU A 194 -9.53 21.04 5.40
C LEU A 194 -10.06 21.95 6.51
N ARG A 195 -10.73 21.39 7.52
CA ARG A 195 -11.29 22.14 8.65
C ARG A 195 -10.22 22.89 9.45
N GLU A 196 -9.05 22.28 9.62
CA GLU A 196 -7.94 22.88 10.36
C GLU A 196 -7.04 23.80 9.49
N GLY A 197 -7.30 23.90 8.18
CA GLY A 197 -6.55 24.78 7.27
C GLY A 197 -5.24 24.20 6.71
N TYR A 198 -5.06 22.88 6.75
CA TYR A 198 -3.88 22.18 6.22
C TYR A 198 -4.11 21.57 4.82
N ALA A 199 -5.23 21.88 4.18
CA ALA A 199 -5.55 21.43 2.83
C ALA A 199 -6.38 22.50 2.10
N TRP A 200 -6.27 22.53 0.78
CA TRP A 200 -7.23 23.24 -0.08
C TRP A 200 -8.43 22.33 -0.35
N ALA A 201 -9.57 22.92 -0.72
CA ALA A 201 -10.79 22.14 -0.99
C ALA A 201 -10.58 21.18 -2.17
N GLU A 202 -9.90 21.67 -3.21
CA GLU A 202 -9.59 20.96 -4.45
C GLU A 202 -8.62 19.79 -4.24
N ASP A 203 -7.76 19.84 -3.20
CA ASP A 203 -6.82 18.75 -2.88
C ASP A 203 -7.57 17.44 -2.61
N LYS A 204 -8.78 17.55 -2.05
CA LYS A 204 -9.64 16.40 -1.74
C LYS A 204 -10.26 15.80 -2.98
N GLU A 205 -10.60 16.61 -3.98
CA GLU A 205 -11.15 16.14 -5.26
C GLU A 205 -10.11 15.38 -6.10
N HIS A 206 -8.82 15.65 -5.86
CA HIS A 206 -7.69 14.97 -6.47
C HIS A 206 -7.08 13.89 -5.55
N CYS A 207 -7.85 13.38 -4.61
CA CYS A 207 -7.43 12.32 -3.72
C CYS A 207 -8.35 11.12 -3.89
N GLU A 208 -7.76 9.94 -4.00
CA GLU A 208 -8.50 8.67 -3.95
C GLU A 208 -9.41 8.62 -2.70
N GLU A 209 -10.64 8.09 -2.86
CA GLU A 209 -11.70 8.13 -1.82
C GLU A 209 -12.05 9.54 -1.32
N TYR A 210 -11.75 10.59 -2.07
CA TYR A 210 -11.81 11.96 -1.57
C TYR A 210 -11.04 12.11 -0.23
N GLY A 211 -9.93 11.37 -0.07
CA GLY A 211 -9.11 11.35 1.13
C GLY A 211 -9.81 10.85 2.41
N ARG A 212 -10.92 10.12 2.30
CA ARG A 212 -11.67 9.61 3.45
C ARG A 212 -12.48 8.34 3.13
N MET A 213 -12.16 7.26 3.85
CA MET A 213 -13.01 6.09 3.95
C MET A 213 -14.06 6.28 5.04
N LEU A 214 -15.34 6.23 4.65
CA LEU A 214 -16.49 6.52 5.52
C LEU A 214 -16.74 5.46 6.60
N GLN A 215 -16.30 4.23 6.37
CA GLN A 215 -16.42 3.10 7.30
C GLN A 215 -15.36 3.11 8.41
N ALA A 216 -14.50 4.12 8.44
CA ALA A 216 -13.49 4.27 9.48
C ALA A 216 -14.14 4.35 10.88
N ASN A 217 -13.60 3.56 11.81
CA ASN A 217 -14.05 3.60 13.20
C ASN A 217 -12.83 3.76 14.13
N PRO A 218 -12.59 4.96 14.69
CA PRO A 218 -11.49 5.19 15.62
C PRO A 218 -11.54 4.31 16.88
N ALA A 219 -12.70 3.75 17.25
CA ALA A 219 -12.82 2.81 18.37
C ALA A 219 -12.18 1.44 18.07
N MET A 220 -12.04 1.07 16.78
CA MET A 220 -11.36 -0.15 16.36
C MET A 220 -9.83 0.01 16.27
N VAL A 221 -9.32 1.22 16.46
CA VAL A 221 -7.88 1.50 16.52
C VAL A 221 -7.41 1.45 17.98
N SER A 222 -6.47 0.55 18.28
CA SER A 222 -6.00 0.34 19.65
C SER A 222 -5.32 1.58 20.24
N GLN A 223 -5.38 1.72 21.58
CA GLN A 223 -4.66 2.79 22.27
C GLN A 223 -3.15 2.74 22.02
N ARG A 224 -2.59 1.56 21.76
CA ARG A 224 -1.18 1.40 21.38
C ARG A 224 -0.93 2.00 20.00
N ALA A 225 -1.79 1.72 19.02
CA ALA A 225 -1.68 2.27 17.67
C ALA A 225 -1.80 3.81 17.69
N LYS A 226 -2.80 4.33 18.41
CA LYS A 226 -2.99 5.79 18.61
C LYS A 226 -1.76 6.43 19.25
N LYS A 227 -1.21 5.86 20.33
CA LYS A 227 0.01 6.37 20.98
C LYS A 227 1.24 6.37 20.06
N ARG A 228 1.35 5.41 19.14
CA ARG A 228 2.43 5.36 18.14
C ARG A 228 2.24 6.41 17.05
N GLY A 229 1.01 6.58 16.55
CA GLY A 229 0.68 7.51 15.48
C GLY A 229 0.63 8.98 15.92
N LEU A 230 0.20 9.26 17.15
CA LEU A 230 0.01 10.62 17.66
C LEU A 230 1.22 11.54 17.43
N PRO A 231 2.47 11.16 17.80
CA PRO A 231 3.61 12.01 17.54
C PRO A 231 4.02 12.06 16.06
N GLN A 232 3.58 11.13 15.21
CA GLN A 232 4.14 10.91 13.86
C GLN A 232 3.35 11.57 12.73
N LEU A 233 2.23 12.25 13.01
CA LEU A 233 1.43 12.87 11.97
C LEU A 233 2.19 14.04 11.32
N GLY A 234 2.12 14.16 10.00
CA GLY A 234 2.88 15.15 9.24
C GLY A 234 4.37 14.83 9.14
N THR A 235 4.75 13.56 9.26
CA THR A 235 6.15 13.11 9.12
C THR A 235 6.29 12.12 7.97
N LEU A 236 7.45 12.16 7.33
CA LEU A 236 7.74 11.31 6.18
C LEU A 236 7.90 9.85 6.59
N GLY A 237 8.77 9.61 7.57
CA GLY A 237 9.16 8.30 8.02
C GLY A 237 10.53 7.82 7.60
N ALA A 238 10.62 6.53 7.31
CA ALA A 238 11.83 5.80 6.94
C ALA A 238 11.44 4.67 5.96
N GLY A 239 12.42 3.89 5.48
CA GLY A 239 12.20 2.88 4.45
C GLY A 239 12.22 3.52 3.07
N ASN A 240 11.26 3.15 2.21
CA ASN A 240 11.11 3.69 0.86
C ASN A 240 10.33 5.02 0.82
N HIS A 241 10.10 5.68 1.95
CA HIS A 241 9.37 6.96 1.99
C HIS A 241 10.28 8.14 1.65
N TYR A 242 9.80 9.05 0.81
CA TYR A 242 10.55 10.21 0.32
C TYR A 242 9.63 11.39 -0.01
N CYS A 243 10.21 12.60 -0.01
CA CYS A 243 9.63 13.78 -0.62
C CYS A 243 10.65 14.29 -1.63
N GLU A 244 10.34 14.16 -2.91
CA GLU A 244 11.28 14.40 -4.01
C GLU A 244 10.81 15.55 -4.90
N ILE A 245 11.75 16.42 -5.27
CA ILE A 245 11.56 17.41 -6.33
C ILE A 245 12.01 16.75 -7.63
N GLN A 246 11.10 16.66 -8.59
CA GLN A 246 11.27 15.93 -9.84
C GLN A 246 11.08 16.86 -11.03
N VAL A 247 11.67 16.49 -12.17
CA VAL A 247 11.56 17.21 -13.44
C VAL A 247 10.88 16.31 -14.46
N VAL A 248 9.88 16.84 -15.17
CA VAL A 248 9.24 16.15 -16.29
C VAL A 248 10.21 16.11 -17.47
N ASP A 249 10.96 15.01 -17.61
CA ASP A 249 11.93 14.85 -18.70
C ASP A 249 11.28 14.47 -20.04
N GLU A 250 10.23 13.64 -19.99
CA GLU A 250 9.53 13.10 -21.16
C GLU A 250 8.01 13.18 -21.01
N ILE A 251 7.31 13.42 -22.11
CA ILE A 251 5.84 13.39 -22.19
C ILE A 251 5.43 12.41 -23.29
N TYR A 252 4.83 11.29 -22.90
CA TYR A 252 4.41 10.22 -23.83
C TYR A 252 3.00 10.45 -24.38
N ASP A 253 2.08 10.96 -23.55
CA ASP A 253 0.74 11.36 -23.96
C ASP A 253 0.52 12.84 -23.61
N ALA A 254 0.62 13.69 -24.64
CA ALA A 254 0.47 15.13 -24.47
C ALA A 254 -0.96 15.55 -24.09
N HIS A 255 -1.99 14.76 -24.42
CA HIS A 255 -3.36 15.09 -24.04
C HIS A 255 -3.58 14.81 -22.55
N ALA A 256 -3.19 13.64 -22.07
CA ALA A 256 -3.30 13.26 -20.67
C ALA A 256 -2.44 14.18 -19.78
N ALA A 257 -1.19 14.46 -20.18
CA ALA A 257 -0.29 15.35 -19.43
C ALA A 257 -0.90 16.75 -19.23
N ARG A 258 -1.42 17.38 -20.29
CA ARG A 258 -2.09 18.69 -20.18
C ARG A 258 -3.31 18.65 -19.26
N LYS A 259 -4.08 17.56 -19.25
CA LYS A 259 -5.21 17.39 -18.31
C LYS A 259 -4.76 17.29 -16.85
N MET A 260 -3.55 16.79 -16.61
CA MET A 260 -2.90 16.74 -15.30
C MET A 260 -2.15 18.05 -14.96
N GLY A 261 -2.23 19.09 -15.80
CA GLY A 261 -1.49 20.35 -15.61
C GLY A 261 0.01 20.21 -15.83
N ILE A 262 0.43 19.21 -16.62
CA ILE A 262 1.80 19.03 -17.10
C ILE A 262 1.84 19.47 -18.57
N ASP A 263 2.34 20.67 -18.81
CA ASP A 263 2.24 21.33 -20.13
C ASP A 263 3.55 21.27 -20.94
N GLN A 264 4.68 21.00 -20.28
CA GLN A 264 6.00 21.04 -20.93
C GLN A 264 7.03 20.13 -20.27
N LYS A 265 8.01 19.70 -21.07
CA LYS A 265 9.25 19.12 -20.54
C LYS A 265 10.01 20.17 -19.73
N GLY A 266 10.69 19.74 -18.68
CA GLY A 266 11.40 20.60 -17.74
C GLY A 266 10.51 21.18 -16.63
N GLN A 267 9.20 20.92 -16.63
CA GLN A 267 8.32 21.35 -15.53
C GLN A 267 8.67 20.62 -14.23
N VAL A 268 8.62 21.33 -13.11
CA VAL A 268 8.96 20.79 -11.79
C VAL A 268 7.70 20.29 -11.08
N CYS A 269 7.81 19.09 -10.53
CA CYS A 269 6.79 18.45 -9.70
C CYS A 269 7.39 18.02 -8.37
N ILE A 270 6.53 17.75 -7.38
CA ILE A 270 6.92 17.22 -6.08
C ILE A 270 6.15 15.92 -5.84
N MET A 271 6.88 14.86 -5.56
CA MET A 271 6.31 13.55 -5.22
C MET A 271 6.49 13.28 -3.73
N VAL A 272 5.38 13.04 -3.03
CA VAL A 272 5.34 12.67 -1.62
C VAL A 272 4.94 11.20 -1.51
N HIS A 273 5.87 10.35 -1.07
CA HIS A 273 5.61 8.94 -0.78
C HIS A 273 5.66 8.70 0.73
N SER A 274 4.50 8.41 1.32
CA SER A 274 4.38 8.05 2.73
C SER A 274 3.05 7.33 3.02
N GLY A 275 2.90 6.83 4.23
CA GLY A 275 1.74 6.04 4.66
C GLY A 275 1.23 6.39 6.05
N SER A 276 0.65 5.39 6.71
CA SER A 276 0.01 5.50 8.02
C SER A 276 0.97 5.38 9.20
N ARG A 277 2.28 5.33 8.90
CA ARG A 277 3.36 5.36 9.90
C ARG A 277 3.22 4.21 10.90
N GLY A 278 3.62 4.44 12.15
CA GLY A 278 3.50 3.44 13.21
C GLY A 278 2.06 3.07 13.58
N LEU A 279 1.06 3.87 13.16
CA LEU A 279 -0.35 3.62 13.45
C LEU A 279 -0.87 2.42 12.66
N GLY A 280 -0.80 2.46 11.32
CA GLY A 280 -1.28 1.34 10.51
C GLY A 280 -0.50 0.06 10.72
N HIS A 281 0.83 0.15 10.92
CA HIS A 281 1.63 -1.01 11.28
C HIS A 281 1.08 -1.69 12.55
N GLN A 282 0.71 -0.90 13.56
CA GLN A 282 0.15 -1.46 14.78
C GLN A 282 -1.27 -2.02 14.56
N VAL A 283 -2.10 -1.37 13.74
CA VAL A 283 -3.44 -1.89 13.37
C VAL A 283 -3.33 -3.26 12.69
N ALA A 284 -2.42 -3.41 11.73
CA ALA A 284 -2.17 -4.69 11.07
C ALA A 284 -1.67 -5.75 12.08
N THR A 285 -0.69 -5.38 12.92
CA THR A 285 -0.13 -6.29 13.94
C THR A 285 -1.18 -6.76 14.94
N ASP A 286 -2.02 -5.85 15.44
CA ASP A 286 -3.07 -6.17 16.41
C ASP A 286 -4.12 -7.11 15.79
N SER A 287 -4.42 -6.94 14.50
CA SER A 287 -5.40 -7.74 13.76
C SER A 287 -4.90 -9.14 13.42
N LEU A 288 -3.61 -9.31 13.11
CA LEU A 288 -3.03 -10.64 12.89
C LEU A 288 -3.25 -11.56 14.11
N VAL A 289 -3.07 -11.02 15.33
CA VAL A 289 -3.24 -11.80 16.58
C VAL A 289 -4.70 -12.23 16.80
N SER A 290 -5.67 -11.37 16.48
CA SER A 290 -7.08 -11.73 16.61
C SER A 290 -7.51 -12.71 15.52
N MET A 291 -7.01 -12.54 14.30
CA MET A 291 -7.33 -13.38 13.15
C MET A 291 -6.74 -14.78 13.27
N GLU A 292 -5.52 -14.96 13.79
CA GLU A 292 -4.99 -16.30 14.09
C GLU A 292 -5.90 -17.12 15.05
N LYS A 293 -6.66 -16.45 15.91
CA LYS A 293 -7.66 -17.10 16.78
C LYS A 293 -8.96 -17.37 16.02
N ALA A 294 -9.41 -16.42 15.20
CA ALA A 294 -10.59 -16.57 14.35
C ALA A 294 -10.44 -17.75 13.37
N MET A 295 -9.29 -17.89 12.72
CA MET A 295 -9.02 -19.01 11.81
C MET A 295 -9.16 -20.37 12.50
N ARG A 296 -8.62 -20.51 13.71
CA ARG A 296 -8.74 -21.74 14.51
C ARG A 296 -10.17 -22.03 14.92
N ARG A 297 -10.95 -20.99 15.25
CA ARG A 297 -12.39 -21.11 15.56
C ARG A 297 -13.20 -21.53 14.33
N ASP A 298 -12.90 -20.93 13.19
CA ASP A 298 -13.70 -21.02 11.96
C ASP A 298 -13.20 -22.10 11.00
N GLY A 299 -12.16 -22.86 11.37
CA GLY A 299 -11.58 -23.93 10.57
C GLY A 299 -10.95 -23.47 9.26
N ILE A 300 -10.41 -22.24 9.22
CA ILE A 300 -9.78 -21.69 8.01
C ILE A 300 -8.36 -22.26 7.88
N GLU A 301 -8.16 -23.11 6.87
CA GLU A 301 -6.86 -23.68 6.54
C GLU A 301 -6.13 -22.82 5.50
N VAL A 302 -4.87 -22.49 5.77
CA VAL A 302 -4.00 -21.72 4.88
C VAL A 302 -2.66 -22.43 4.69
N ASN A 303 -2.03 -22.22 3.54
CA ASN A 303 -0.74 -22.81 3.21
C ASN A 303 0.46 -22.09 3.86
N ASP A 304 0.24 -20.90 4.42
CA ASP A 304 1.26 -20.13 5.12
C ASP A 304 0.61 -19.42 6.32
N ARG A 305 1.26 -19.49 7.50
CA ARG A 305 0.78 -18.80 8.71
C ARG A 305 0.71 -17.28 8.55
N GLN A 306 1.53 -16.71 7.67
CA GLN A 306 1.52 -15.28 7.36
C GLN A 306 0.24 -14.84 6.62
N LEU A 307 -0.55 -15.79 6.09
CA LEU A 307 -1.88 -15.55 5.51
C LEU A 307 -2.99 -15.50 6.58
N ALA A 308 -2.67 -15.01 7.77
CA ALA A 308 -3.66 -14.87 8.82
C ALA A 308 -4.82 -13.99 8.34
N CYS A 309 -6.05 -14.47 8.53
CA CYS A 309 -7.25 -13.85 7.97
C CYS A 309 -8.48 -14.15 8.83
N ALA A 310 -9.59 -13.46 8.56
CA ALA A 310 -10.89 -13.80 9.12
C ALA A 310 -11.96 -13.64 8.05
N ARG A 311 -13.11 -14.30 8.24
CA ARG A 311 -14.25 -14.07 7.33
C ARG A 311 -14.61 -12.59 7.33
N ILE A 312 -14.89 -12.01 6.17
CA ILE A 312 -15.20 -10.59 6.04
C ILE A 312 -16.35 -10.19 6.97
N GLN A 313 -17.40 -11.01 7.01
CA GLN A 313 -18.60 -10.76 7.82
C GLN A 313 -18.44 -11.11 9.31
N SER A 314 -17.29 -11.67 9.71
CA SER A 314 -17.02 -11.93 11.13
C SER A 314 -16.76 -10.64 11.90
N LYS A 315 -16.85 -10.72 13.23
CA LYS A 315 -16.49 -9.62 14.12
C LYS A 315 -15.04 -9.18 13.88
N GLU A 316 -14.10 -10.12 13.76
CA GLU A 316 -12.69 -9.82 13.55
C GLU A 316 -12.43 -9.19 12.18
N GLY A 317 -13.10 -9.67 11.12
CA GLY A 317 -13.03 -9.09 9.77
C GLY A 317 -13.54 -7.65 9.73
N GLN A 318 -14.75 -7.41 10.25
CA GLN A 318 -15.34 -6.06 10.29
C GLN A 318 -14.52 -5.10 11.17
N HIS A 319 -14.02 -5.56 12.32
CA HIS A 319 -13.15 -4.75 13.17
C HIS A 319 -11.87 -4.32 12.44
N TYR A 320 -11.24 -5.25 11.70
CA TYR A 320 -10.05 -4.93 10.91
C TYR A 320 -10.37 -3.94 9.79
N LEU A 321 -11.42 -4.16 8.99
CA LEU A 321 -11.78 -3.26 7.89
C LEU A 321 -12.04 -1.83 8.39
N GLN A 322 -12.76 -1.68 9.50
CA GLN A 322 -13.00 -0.36 10.11
C GLN A 322 -11.73 0.28 10.69
N GLY A 323 -10.84 -0.51 11.30
CA GLY A 323 -9.56 -0.04 11.81
C GLY A 323 -8.56 0.31 10.70
N MET A 324 -8.56 -0.46 9.61
CA MET A 324 -7.78 -0.21 8.40
C MET A 324 -8.26 1.08 7.73
N ALA A 325 -9.57 1.27 7.56
CA ALA A 325 -10.12 2.52 7.03
C ALA A 325 -9.72 3.74 7.88
N ALA A 326 -9.71 3.62 9.21
CA ALA A 326 -9.20 4.67 10.08
C ALA A 326 -7.69 4.92 9.89
N ALA A 327 -6.88 3.86 9.74
CA ALA A 327 -5.46 4.01 9.43
C ALA A 327 -5.23 4.63 8.03
N ALA A 328 -6.09 4.33 7.05
CA ALA A 328 -6.06 4.93 5.74
C ALA A 328 -6.37 6.42 5.79
N ASN A 329 -7.39 6.83 6.56
CA ASN A 329 -7.70 8.23 6.83
C ASN A 329 -6.50 8.97 7.45
N TYR A 330 -5.84 8.36 8.43
CA TYR A 330 -4.60 8.92 9.00
C TYR A 330 -3.50 9.12 7.95
N ALA A 331 -3.30 8.18 7.03
CA ALA A 331 -2.29 8.31 5.99
C ALA A 331 -2.59 9.46 5.00
N TRP A 332 -3.85 9.64 4.59
CA TRP A 332 -4.22 10.79 3.75
C TRP A 332 -4.04 12.12 4.49
N VAL A 333 -4.41 12.19 5.78
CA VAL A 333 -4.12 13.38 6.61
C VAL A 333 -2.61 13.62 6.71
N ASN A 334 -1.81 12.56 6.83
CA ASN A 334 -0.36 12.65 6.86
C ASN A 334 0.20 13.23 5.55
N ARG A 335 -0.21 12.70 4.38
CA ARG A 335 0.21 13.21 3.06
C ARG A 335 -0.30 14.63 2.79
N SER A 336 -1.52 14.97 3.22
CA SER A 336 -2.06 16.32 3.12
C SER A 336 -1.27 17.31 3.98
N SER A 337 -0.89 16.89 5.19
CA SER A 337 -0.02 17.67 6.08
C SER A 337 1.34 17.95 5.43
N MET A 338 1.94 16.94 4.79
CA MET A 338 3.20 17.13 4.05
C MET A 338 3.02 17.98 2.79
N THR A 339 1.85 17.95 2.14
CA THR A 339 1.51 18.86 1.03
C THR A 339 1.53 20.31 1.52
N PHE A 340 0.88 20.59 2.66
CA PHE A 340 0.92 21.90 3.28
C PHE A 340 2.35 22.36 3.60
N LEU A 341 3.17 21.50 4.21
CA LEU A 341 4.55 21.81 4.55
C LEU A 341 5.44 22.02 3.32
N THR A 342 5.21 21.25 2.26
CA THR A 342 5.87 21.42 0.95
C THR A 342 5.57 22.79 0.37
N ARG A 343 4.29 23.19 0.39
CA ARG A 343 3.85 24.53 -0.05
C ARG A 343 4.54 25.64 0.75
N GLN A 344 4.67 25.50 2.07
CA GLN A 344 5.39 26.47 2.90
C GLN A 344 6.87 26.58 2.54
N ALA A 345 7.55 25.45 2.30
CA ALA A 345 8.96 25.45 1.91
C ALA A 345 9.18 26.15 0.56
N PHE A 346 8.34 25.87 -0.44
CA PHE A 346 8.42 26.54 -1.75
C PHE A 346 8.08 28.04 -1.65
N ALA A 347 7.03 28.40 -0.93
CA ALA A 347 6.66 29.80 -0.70
C ALA A 347 7.81 30.62 -0.09
N LYS A 348 8.52 30.03 0.89
CA LYS A 348 9.69 30.64 1.52
C LYS A 348 10.84 30.86 0.54
N ILE A 349 11.17 29.87 -0.27
CA ILE A 349 12.34 29.92 -1.16
C ILE A 349 12.10 30.85 -2.35
N PHE A 350 10.90 30.82 -2.94
CA PHE A 350 10.57 31.65 -4.10
C PHE A 350 9.98 33.02 -3.72
N ASN A 351 9.82 33.30 -2.42
CA ASN A 351 9.18 34.52 -1.91
C ASN A 351 7.85 34.82 -2.63
N SER A 352 7.04 33.77 -2.77
CA SER A 352 5.80 33.76 -3.53
C SER A 352 4.74 32.97 -2.76
N THR A 353 3.48 33.02 -3.19
CA THR A 353 2.43 32.18 -2.58
C THR A 353 2.37 30.82 -3.28
N PRO A 354 1.92 29.75 -2.60
CA PRO A 354 1.75 28.45 -3.26
C PRO A 354 0.73 28.48 -4.42
N ASP A 355 -0.22 29.42 -4.39
CA ASP A 355 -1.20 29.65 -5.46
C ASP A 355 -0.54 30.26 -6.70
N ASP A 356 0.29 31.30 -6.53
CA ASP A 356 1.08 31.91 -7.61
C ASP A 356 2.11 30.91 -8.22
N LEU A 357 2.57 29.94 -7.42
CA LEU A 357 3.44 28.84 -7.85
C LEU A 357 2.67 27.65 -8.44
N ASP A 358 1.33 27.74 -8.51
CA ASP A 358 0.45 26.75 -9.12
C ASP A 358 0.59 25.35 -8.48
N MET A 359 0.75 25.31 -7.15
CA MET A 359 1.09 24.11 -6.37
C MET A 359 -0.11 23.20 -6.08
N HIS A 360 -0.81 22.78 -7.13
CA HIS A 360 -1.98 21.90 -7.02
C HIS A 360 -1.58 20.42 -6.96
N VAL A 361 -2.38 19.63 -6.24
CA VAL A 361 -2.29 18.16 -6.27
C VAL A 361 -2.80 17.66 -7.61
N ILE A 362 -1.98 16.88 -8.32
CA ILE A 362 -2.41 16.16 -9.53
C ILE A 362 -3.29 14.98 -9.11
N TYR A 363 -2.74 14.11 -8.26
CA TYR A 363 -3.46 12.99 -7.68
C TYR A 363 -2.77 12.44 -6.43
N ASP A 364 -3.53 11.79 -5.56
CA ASP A 364 -3.06 11.00 -4.41
C ASP A 364 -3.68 9.60 -4.49
N VAL A 365 -2.84 8.58 -4.51
CA VAL A 365 -3.25 7.18 -4.68
C VAL A 365 -2.55 6.27 -3.67
N SER A 366 -3.29 5.30 -3.17
CA SER A 366 -2.80 4.23 -2.31
C SER A 366 -2.18 3.09 -3.12
N HIS A 367 -1.20 2.39 -2.55
CA HIS A 367 -0.73 1.10 -3.07
C HIS A 367 -0.77 -0.05 -2.05
N ASN A 368 -1.26 0.21 -0.84
CA ASN A 368 -1.43 -0.77 0.23
C ASN A 368 -2.81 -0.60 0.87
N ILE A 369 -3.86 -1.09 0.21
CA ILE A 369 -5.23 -0.91 0.68
C ILE A 369 -6.14 -2.04 0.21
N ALA A 370 -7.22 -2.25 0.94
CA ALA A 370 -8.33 -3.11 0.57
C ALA A 370 -9.58 -2.25 0.37
N LYS A 371 -10.38 -2.54 -0.65
CA LYS A 371 -11.47 -1.66 -1.09
C LYS A 371 -12.66 -2.45 -1.58
N VAL A 372 -13.84 -2.05 -1.09
CA VAL A 372 -15.09 -2.58 -1.63
C VAL A 372 -15.41 -1.88 -2.94
N GLU A 373 -15.40 -2.62 -4.03
CA GLU A 373 -15.61 -2.13 -5.40
C GLU A 373 -16.65 -2.97 -6.15
N GLU A 374 -17.29 -2.37 -7.16
CA GLU A 374 -18.21 -3.09 -8.04
C GLU A 374 -17.48 -3.58 -9.31
N HIS A 375 -17.47 -4.90 -9.52
CA HIS A 375 -16.79 -5.54 -10.64
C HIS A 375 -17.73 -6.46 -11.43
N MET A 376 -17.52 -6.55 -12.74
CA MET A 376 -18.21 -7.51 -13.60
C MET A 376 -17.47 -8.85 -13.63
N VAL A 377 -18.07 -9.88 -13.05
CA VAL A 377 -17.51 -11.24 -12.96
C VAL A 377 -18.46 -12.21 -13.65
N ASP A 378 -17.99 -12.89 -14.69
CA ASP A 378 -18.79 -13.83 -15.50
C ASP A 378 -20.12 -13.23 -15.98
N GLY A 379 -20.09 -11.95 -16.37
CA GLY A 379 -21.26 -11.21 -16.85
C GLY A 379 -22.25 -10.76 -15.76
N LYS A 380 -21.90 -10.89 -14.47
CA LYS A 380 -22.71 -10.42 -13.34
C LYS A 380 -21.96 -9.37 -12.54
N LEU A 381 -22.67 -8.33 -12.12
CA LEU A 381 -22.13 -7.34 -11.19
C LEU A 381 -21.98 -7.97 -9.80
N LYS A 382 -20.82 -7.80 -9.19
CA LYS A 382 -20.49 -8.27 -7.84
C LYS A 382 -19.80 -7.15 -7.06
N GLN A 383 -20.03 -7.13 -5.74
CA GLN A 383 -19.23 -6.33 -4.83
C GLN A 383 -18.06 -7.18 -4.34
N LEU A 384 -16.84 -6.75 -4.65
CA LEU A 384 -15.61 -7.42 -4.27
C LEU A 384 -14.82 -6.53 -3.31
N GLU A 385 -14.04 -7.14 -2.41
CA GLU A 385 -13.04 -6.48 -1.58
C GLU A 385 -11.62 -6.85 -1.98
#